data_AF-A0A918IKU6-F1
#
_entry.id   AF-A0A918IKU6-F1
#
_cell.length_a   1.000
_cell.length_b   1.000
_cell.length_c   1.000
_cell.angle_alpha   90.00
_cell.angle_beta   90.00
_cell.angle_gamma   90.00
#
_symmetry.space_group_name_H-M   'P 1'
#
loop_
_entity.id
_entity.type
_entity.pdbx_description
1 polymer ?
#
loop_
_entity_poly.entity_id
_entity_poly.type
_entity_poly.pdbx_seq_one_letter_code
_entity_poly.pdbx_strand_id
1 'polypeptide(L)'
;MDGDTPAGGHWNHGHADREPPPEGAHTLGAPKPYRPREDDIDAEVRADLDRWEHEDGIRFAGRDGPRLFPATRREALAALRRFTEHRLAGFGPHEDAMLAADPVMSHSLLCSSLNLGPLDPLEVVTAAEDA
;
A
#
# COMPACT_ATOMS: atom_id res chain seq x y z
N MET A 1 -5.31 -7.11 22.42
CA MET A 1 -5.40 -6.83 23.88
C MET A 1 -5.51 -8.16 24.60
N ASP A 2 -4.80 -8.34 25.71
CA ASP A 2 -4.95 -9.52 26.59
C ASP A 2 -5.77 -9.11 27.81
N GLY A 3 -7.10 -9.18 27.70
CA GLY A 3 -8.02 -8.60 28.67
C GLY A 3 -7.87 -7.08 28.75
N ASP A 4 -7.59 -6.55 29.94
CA ASP A 4 -7.42 -5.11 30.20
C ASP A 4 -5.99 -4.60 29.94
N THR A 5 -5.08 -5.47 29.45
CA THR A 5 -3.67 -5.15 29.25
C THR A 5 -3.23 -5.23 27.78
N PRO A 6 -2.20 -4.48 27.36
CA PRO A 6 -1.68 -4.59 26.00
C PRO A 6 -1.06 -5.98 25.78
N ALA A 7 -1.31 -6.55 24.60
CA ALA A 7 -0.67 -7.80 24.20
C ALA A 7 0.86 -7.62 24.24
N GLY A 8 1.59 -8.60 24.77
CA GLY A 8 3.04 -8.51 24.93
C GLY A 8 3.53 -7.52 26.00
N GLY A 9 2.62 -6.92 26.79
CA GLY A 9 2.98 -6.10 27.97
C GLY A 9 3.42 -4.67 27.67
N HIS A 10 3.44 -4.24 26.40
CA HIS A 10 3.86 -2.91 25.98
C HIS A 10 2.84 -2.30 25.02
N TRP A 11 2.56 -1.00 25.18
CA TRP A 11 1.64 -0.28 24.28
C TRP A 11 2.28 0.12 22.94
N ASN A 12 3.61 0.17 22.87
CA ASN A 12 4.33 0.74 21.73
C ASN A 12 5.67 0.03 21.52
N HIS A 13 5.93 -0.36 20.28
CA HIS A 13 7.15 -1.05 19.85
C HIS A 13 8.06 -0.21 18.94
N GLY A 14 7.73 1.05 18.64
CA GLY A 14 8.40 1.87 17.63
C GLY A 14 9.87 2.24 17.90
N HIS A 15 10.43 1.91 19.07
CA HIS A 15 11.88 2.00 19.28
C HIS A 15 12.66 0.83 18.64
N ALA A 16 11.99 -0.29 18.35
CA ALA A 16 12.57 -1.46 17.68
C ALA A 16 12.50 -1.37 16.14
N ASP A 17 11.64 -0.52 15.59
CA ASP A 17 11.26 -0.46 14.17
C ASP A 17 12.17 0.48 13.33
N ARG A 18 13.49 0.46 13.58
CA ARG A 18 14.45 1.41 12.99
C ARG A 18 15.71 0.78 12.43
N GLU A 19 15.65 -0.49 12.07
CA GLU A 19 16.80 -1.16 11.48
C GLU A 19 17.09 -0.59 10.08
N PRO A 20 18.35 -0.25 9.77
CA PRO A 20 18.72 0.13 8.41
C PRO A 20 18.47 -1.04 7.45
N PRO A 21 18.31 -0.78 6.14
CA PRO A 21 18.25 -1.87 5.18
C PRO A 21 19.54 -2.70 5.25
N PRO A 22 19.48 -4.02 4.94
CA PRO A 22 20.66 -4.86 4.93
C PRO A 22 21.78 -4.29 4.05
N GLU A 23 23.02 -4.45 4.46
CA GLU A 23 24.17 -3.88 3.74
C GLU A 23 24.21 -4.36 2.28
N GLY A 24 24.31 -3.41 1.34
CA GLY A 24 24.30 -3.70 -0.09
C GLY A 24 22.94 -4.12 -0.66
N ALA A 25 21.87 -4.10 0.12
CA ALA A 25 20.53 -4.42 -0.37
C ALA A 25 20.01 -3.35 -1.33
N HIS A 26 19.43 -3.81 -2.43
CA HIS A 26 18.66 -2.96 -3.34
C HIS A 26 17.14 -3.08 -3.12
N THR A 27 16.72 -4.06 -2.32
CA THR A 27 15.33 -4.34 -1.94
C THR A 27 15.32 -5.06 -0.59
N LEU A 28 14.21 -4.94 0.16
CA LEU A 28 13.99 -5.73 1.38
C LEU A 28 13.52 -7.17 1.08
N GLY A 29 13.41 -7.55 -0.20
CA GLY A 29 12.99 -8.90 -0.60
C GLY A 29 11.50 -9.16 -0.42
N ALA A 30 10.72 -8.17 0.03
CA ALA A 30 9.28 -8.25 0.08
C ALA A 30 8.71 -8.53 -1.32
N PRO A 31 7.80 -9.51 -1.48
CA PRO A 31 7.14 -9.73 -2.76
C PRO A 31 6.44 -8.46 -3.25
N LYS A 32 6.42 -8.27 -4.58
CA LYS A 32 5.80 -7.07 -5.17
C LYS A 32 4.38 -6.83 -4.62
N PRO A 33 4.00 -5.56 -4.42
CA PRO A 33 2.64 -5.21 -4.02
C PRO A 33 1.62 -5.72 -5.03
N TYR A 34 0.36 -5.78 -4.59
CA TYR A 34 -0.74 -6.00 -5.51
C TYR A 34 -0.72 -4.90 -6.58
N ARG A 35 -0.80 -5.32 -7.84
CA ARG A 35 -1.01 -4.43 -8.98
C ARG A 35 -2.40 -4.69 -9.55
N PRO A 36 -3.26 -3.68 -9.59
CA PRO A 36 -4.56 -3.85 -10.21
C PRO A 36 -4.45 -4.16 -11.71
N ARG A 37 -5.55 -4.69 -12.27
CA ARG A 37 -5.67 -4.88 -13.71
C ARG A 37 -6.65 -3.86 -14.24
N GLU A 38 -6.19 -3.05 -15.18
CA GLU A 38 -7.04 -2.06 -15.83
C GLU A 38 -8.08 -2.73 -16.72
N ASP A 39 -9.26 -2.13 -16.80
CA ASP A 39 -10.36 -2.53 -17.67
C ASP A 39 -10.87 -1.37 -18.54
N ASP A 40 -12.02 -1.57 -19.19
CA ASP A 40 -12.60 -0.59 -20.10
C ASP A 40 -12.94 0.73 -19.40
N ILE A 41 -13.25 0.72 -18.09
CA ILE A 41 -13.49 1.94 -17.32
C ILE A 41 -12.20 2.76 -17.18
N ASP A 42 -11.07 2.08 -16.91
CA ASP A 42 -9.78 2.76 -16.84
C ASP A 42 -9.38 3.37 -18.20
N ALA A 43 -9.73 2.69 -19.30
CA ALA A 43 -9.49 3.21 -20.65
C ALA A 43 -10.38 4.43 -20.97
N GLU A 44 -11.65 4.41 -20.57
CA GLU A 44 -12.57 5.55 -20.71
C GLU A 44 -12.07 6.76 -19.90
N VAL A 45 -11.67 6.56 -18.65
CA VAL A 45 -11.11 7.63 -17.81
C VAL A 45 -9.87 8.23 -18.45
N ARG A 46 -8.96 7.41 -19.01
CA ARG A 46 -7.77 7.92 -19.70
C ARG A 46 -8.14 8.75 -20.94
N ALA A 47 -9.12 8.31 -21.73
CA ALA A 47 -9.60 9.07 -22.88
C ALA A 47 -10.23 10.40 -22.48
N ASP A 48 -10.91 10.46 -21.33
CA ASP A 48 -11.43 11.71 -20.77
C ASP A 48 -10.31 12.67 -20.36
N LEU A 49 -9.25 12.17 -19.71
CA LEU A 49 -8.08 12.97 -19.35
C LEU A 49 -7.36 13.51 -20.60
N ASP A 50 -7.13 12.66 -21.60
CA ASP A 50 -6.49 13.04 -22.86
C ASP A 50 -7.29 14.13 -23.59
N ARG A 51 -8.63 14.00 -23.61
CA ARG A 51 -9.52 15.01 -24.19
C ARG A 51 -9.38 16.35 -23.46
N TRP A 52 -9.36 16.34 -22.13
CA TRP A 52 -9.19 17.57 -21.33
C TRP A 52 -7.84 18.25 -21.54
N GLU A 53 -6.77 17.49 -21.76
CA GLU A 53 -5.47 18.09 -22.13
C GLU A 53 -5.52 18.73 -23.52
N HIS A 54 -6.17 18.06 -24.48
CA HIS A 54 -6.24 18.51 -25.87
C HIS A 54 -7.21 19.67 -26.12
N GLU A 55 -8.40 19.61 -25.53
CA GLU A 55 -9.51 20.53 -25.80
C GLU A 55 -9.56 21.68 -24.80
N ASP A 56 -9.34 21.40 -23.51
CA ASP A 56 -9.45 22.38 -22.43
C ASP A 56 -8.09 22.99 -22.02
N GLY A 57 -6.99 22.47 -22.56
CA GLY A 57 -5.63 22.93 -22.26
C GLY A 57 -5.19 22.64 -20.82
N ILE A 58 -5.84 21.67 -20.16
CA ILE A 58 -5.45 21.21 -18.83
C ILE A 58 -4.08 20.54 -18.90
N ARG A 59 -3.29 20.62 -17.82
CA ARG A 59 -2.02 19.90 -17.69
C ARG A 59 -2.01 19.10 -16.41
N PHE A 60 -1.96 17.78 -16.53
CA PHE A 60 -1.83 16.90 -15.38
C PHE A 60 -0.36 16.68 -14.99
N ALA A 61 -0.14 16.36 -13.72
CA ALA A 61 1.18 15.98 -13.22
C ALA A 61 1.23 14.47 -12.97
N GLY A 62 2.27 13.82 -13.48
CA GLY A 62 2.52 12.39 -13.28
C GLY A 62 2.21 11.55 -14.51
N ARG A 63 2.00 10.25 -14.29
CA ARG A 63 1.57 9.29 -15.29
C ARG A 63 0.29 8.64 -14.76
N ASP A 64 -0.76 8.69 -15.56
CA ASP A 64 -2.10 8.21 -15.25
C ASP A 64 -2.28 6.69 -15.50
N GLY A 65 -1.26 6.02 -16.05
CA GLY A 65 -1.32 4.59 -16.34
C GLY A 65 0.03 3.87 -16.42
N PRO A 66 0.06 2.54 -16.17
CA PRO A 66 -1.02 1.76 -15.57
C PRO A 66 -1.19 2.11 -14.07
N ARG A 67 -2.42 2.07 -13.57
CA ARG A 67 -2.73 2.46 -12.19
C ARG A 67 -2.02 1.60 -11.16
N LEU A 68 -1.62 2.27 -10.09
CA LEU A 68 -0.85 1.65 -9.01
C LEU A 68 -1.74 1.18 -7.86
N PHE A 69 -2.99 1.68 -7.78
CA PHE A 69 -3.87 1.54 -6.62
C PHE A 69 -5.24 0.93 -6.99
N PRO A 70 -5.86 0.20 -6.05
CA PRO A 70 -7.21 -0.32 -6.20
C PRO A 70 -8.26 0.76 -6.51
N ALA A 71 -9.17 0.48 -7.43
CA ALA A 71 -10.33 1.31 -7.73
C ALA A 71 -11.63 0.69 -7.20
N THR A 72 -11.62 -0.60 -6.87
CA THR A 72 -12.80 -1.32 -6.36
C THR A 72 -12.52 -2.00 -5.01
N ARG A 73 -13.59 -2.27 -4.25
CA ARG A 73 -13.50 -3.04 -2.99
C ARG A 73 -12.84 -4.40 -3.18
N ARG A 74 -13.12 -5.10 -4.27
CA ARG A 74 -12.54 -6.42 -4.57
C ARG A 74 -11.01 -6.35 -4.71
N GLU A 75 -10.52 -5.32 -5.39
CA GLU A 75 -9.08 -5.08 -5.56
C GLU A 75 -8.43 -4.65 -4.25
N ALA A 76 -9.11 -3.81 -3.48
CA ALA A 76 -8.59 -3.33 -2.21
C ALA A 76 -8.45 -4.49 -1.20
N LEU A 77 -9.42 -5.41 -1.16
CA LEU A 77 -9.31 -6.65 -0.39
C LEU A 77 -8.19 -7.57 -0.89
N ALA A 78 -7.91 -7.59 -2.19
CA ALA A 78 -6.77 -8.34 -2.73
C ALA A 78 -5.43 -7.70 -2.36
N ALA A 79 -5.37 -6.37 -2.33
CA ALA A 79 -4.21 -5.63 -1.83
C ALA A 79 -3.98 -5.85 -0.34
N LEU A 80 -5.05 -5.83 0.47
CA LEU A 80 -4.98 -6.13 1.91
C LEU A 80 -4.43 -7.53 2.17
N ARG A 81 -5.00 -8.57 1.52
CA ARG A 81 -4.49 -9.95 1.64
C ARG A 81 -3.02 -10.06 1.21
N ARG A 82 -2.64 -9.42 0.10
CA ARG A 82 -1.24 -9.41 -0.37
C ARG A 82 -0.31 -8.80 0.68
N PHE A 83 -0.75 -7.76 1.39
CA PHE A 83 0.03 -7.13 2.43
C PHE A 83 0.14 -8.04 3.65
N THR A 84 -0.98 -8.51 4.22
CA THR A 84 -0.98 -9.31 5.45
C THR A 84 -0.25 -10.64 5.27
N GLU A 85 -0.45 -11.35 4.14
CA GLU A 85 0.15 -12.67 3.91
C GLU A 85 1.65 -12.64 3.58
N HIS A 86 2.19 -11.52 3.08
CA HIS A 86 3.53 -11.52 2.49
C HIS A 86 4.43 -10.34 2.84
N ARG A 87 3.90 -9.25 3.38
CA ARG A 87 4.64 -7.99 3.53
C ARG A 87 4.57 -7.42 4.93
N LEU A 88 3.52 -7.73 5.70
CA LEU A 88 3.34 -7.28 7.08
C LEU A 88 4.50 -7.70 7.99
N ALA A 89 4.98 -8.95 7.87
CA ALA A 89 6.11 -9.44 8.68
C ALA A 89 7.41 -8.63 8.48
N GLY A 90 7.60 -8.02 7.31
CA GLY A 90 8.76 -7.19 7.00
C GLY A 90 8.53 -5.70 7.24
N PHE A 91 7.37 -5.29 7.78
CA PHE A 91 6.99 -3.88 7.94
C PHE A 91 7.78 -3.20 9.06
N GLY A 92 7.69 -3.71 10.30
CA GLY A 92 8.26 -3.05 11.49
C GLY A 92 9.76 -2.81 11.41
N PRO A 93 10.61 -3.85 11.24
CA PRO A 93 12.06 -3.68 11.32
C PRO A 93 12.65 -2.59 10.43
N HIS A 94 12.03 -2.36 9.26
CA HIS A 94 12.51 -1.43 8.24
C HIS A 94 11.51 -0.31 7.91
N GLU A 95 10.64 0.07 8.84
CA GLU A 95 9.60 1.08 8.62
C GLU A 95 10.20 2.44 8.19
N ASP A 96 11.34 2.80 8.80
CA ASP A 96 12.07 4.05 8.53
C ASP A 96 13.16 3.91 7.43
N ALA A 97 13.32 2.71 6.84
CA ALA A 97 14.34 2.49 5.82
C ALA A 97 14.02 3.26 4.52
N MET A 98 15.03 3.53 3.70
CA MET A 98 14.85 4.02 2.33
C MET A 98 15.83 3.35 1.39
N LEU A 99 15.34 2.81 0.28
CA LEU A 99 16.13 2.17 -0.76
C LEU A 99 15.77 2.76 -2.13
N ALA A 100 16.74 3.33 -2.83
CA ALA A 100 16.50 4.00 -4.12
C ALA A 100 15.90 3.08 -5.19
N ALA A 101 16.20 1.78 -5.14
CA ALA A 101 15.70 0.78 -6.08
C ALA A 101 14.40 0.09 -5.62
N ASP A 102 13.95 0.36 -4.38
CA ASP A 102 12.74 -0.22 -3.80
C ASP A 102 11.86 0.89 -3.19
N PRO A 103 11.05 1.58 -3.99
CA PRO A 103 10.29 2.75 -3.56
C PRO A 103 9.10 2.40 -2.65
N VAL A 104 8.82 1.11 -2.41
CA VAL A 104 7.66 0.65 -1.64
C VAL A 104 8.01 -0.22 -0.45
N MET A 105 9.19 -0.87 -0.46
CA MET A 105 9.70 -1.69 0.64
C MET A 105 8.63 -2.65 1.15
N SER A 106 8.29 -2.59 2.44
CA SER A 106 7.24 -3.42 3.06
C SER A 106 5.92 -2.68 3.27
N HIS A 107 5.79 -1.42 2.83
CA HIS A 107 4.56 -0.64 3.05
C HIS A 107 3.33 -1.23 2.36
N SER A 108 2.17 -1.09 3.01
CA SER A 108 0.91 -1.71 2.58
C SER A 108 0.33 -1.17 1.27
N LEU A 109 0.59 0.11 0.96
CA LEU A 109 -0.05 0.86 -0.14
C LEU A 109 -1.60 0.90 -0.08
N LEU A 110 -2.18 0.78 1.11
CA LEU A 110 -3.64 0.77 1.30
C LEU A 110 -4.24 2.17 1.53
N CYS A 111 -3.42 3.23 1.59
CA CYS A 111 -3.88 4.58 1.94
C CYS A 111 -5.01 5.11 1.04
N SER A 112 -4.91 4.90 -0.28
CA SER A 112 -5.95 5.29 -1.23
C SER A 112 -7.25 4.53 -0.99
N SER A 113 -7.17 3.24 -0.69
CA SER A 113 -8.33 2.39 -0.41
C SER A 113 -9.00 2.71 0.93
N LEU A 114 -8.23 3.13 1.93
CA LEU A 114 -8.75 3.62 3.21
C LEU A 114 -9.43 4.98 3.05
N ASN A 115 -8.79 5.91 2.34
CA ASN A 115 -9.26 7.30 2.25
C ASN A 115 -10.44 7.48 1.28
N LEU A 116 -10.58 6.62 0.27
CA LEU A 116 -11.68 6.67 -0.70
C LEU A 116 -12.85 5.73 -0.34
N GLY A 117 -12.71 4.91 0.71
CA GLY A 117 -13.76 4.02 1.20
C GLY A 117 -13.83 2.57 0.67
N PRO A 118 -12.99 2.08 -0.28
CA PRO A 118 -12.93 0.65 -0.58
C PRO A 118 -12.60 -0.26 0.61
N LEU A 119 -11.87 0.25 1.62
CA LEU A 119 -11.56 -0.44 2.87
C LEU A 119 -12.01 0.35 4.10
N ASP A 120 -12.54 -0.38 5.08
CA ASP A 120 -12.78 0.12 6.43
C ASP A 120 -11.48 0.05 7.28
N PRO A 121 -11.17 1.03 8.12
CA PRO A 121 -9.98 0.96 8.97
C PRO A 121 -9.98 -0.24 9.92
N LEU A 122 -11.13 -0.63 10.47
CA LEU A 122 -11.24 -1.73 11.42
C LEU A 122 -11.00 -3.07 10.74
N GLU A 123 -11.49 -3.29 9.50
CA GLU A 123 -11.21 -4.54 8.77
C GLU A 123 -9.72 -4.72 8.46
N VAL A 124 -8.99 -3.62 8.24
CA VAL A 124 -7.53 -3.65 8.02
C VAL A 124 -6.79 -3.98 9.31
N VAL A 125 -7.17 -3.37 10.44
CA VAL A 125 -6.57 -3.66 11.75
C VAL A 125 -6.83 -5.11 12.16
N THR A 126 -8.06 -5.58 12.05
CA THR A 126 -8.41 -6.99 12.34
C THR A 126 -7.63 -7.96 11.46
N ALA A 127 -7.52 -7.69 10.16
CA ALA A 127 -6.74 -8.55 9.26
C ALA A 127 -5.24 -8.57 9.58
N ALA A 128 -4.69 -7.52 10.18
CA ALA A 128 -3.31 -7.50 10.66
C ALA A 128 -3.14 -8.19 12.02
N GLU A 129 -4.14 -8.12 12.90
CA GLU A 129 -4.16 -8.85 14.18
C GLU A 129 -4.27 -10.37 13.96
N ASP A 130 -4.99 -10.80 12.94
CA ASP A 130 -5.21 -12.22 12.60
C ASP A 130 -4.05 -12.89 11.84
N ALA A 131 -3.07 -12.11 11.34
CA ALA A 131 -1.99 -12.58 10.46
C ALA A 131 -0.74 -13.02 11.22
#